data_AF-E0DIR2-F1
#
_entry.id   AF-E0DIR2-F1
#
_cell.length_a   1.000
_cell.length_b   1.000
_cell.length_c   1.000
_cell.angle_alpha   90.00
_cell.angle_beta   90.00
_cell.angle_gamma   90.00
#
_symmetry.space_group_name_H-M   'P 1'
#
loop_
_entity.id
_entity.type
_entity.pdbx_description
1 polymer ?
#
loop_
_entity_poly.entity_id
_entity_poly.type
_entity_poly.pdbx_seq_one_letter_code
_entity_poly.pdbx_strand_id
1 'polypeptide(L)'
;MVSLANRYGVLVPERFQSTHNADIRGRLKQATEKHLTQSGHHLDPKATKIAREWADQAADGKVEFYGGSGKGNNHLDEGTGNIYRFDLAGAEEHIKWLGGTANYSPDGRPFGVATATKHSTIFLVEYFLN
;
A
#
# COMPACT_ATOMS: atom_id res chain seq x y z
N MET A 1 -2.62 -18.07 -9.60
CA MET A 1 -3.48 -17.91 -10.80
C MET A 1 -2.85 -16.85 -11.68
N VAL A 2 -2.26 -17.25 -12.81
CA VAL A 2 -1.75 -16.33 -13.82
C VAL A 2 -2.97 -15.68 -14.49
N SER A 3 -3.00 -14.35 -14.55
CA SER A 3 -4.04 -13.61 -15.29
C SER A 3 -4.19 -14.22 -16.69
N LEU A 4 -5.44 -14.51 -17.09
CA LEU A 4 -5.76 -15.18 -18.36
C LEU A 4 -5.16 -14.45 -19.57
N ALA A 5 -4.93 -13.13 -19.45
CA ALA A 5 -4.33 -12.27 -20.48
C ALA A 5 -2.88 -12.66 -20.84
N ASN A 6 -2.06 -13.07 -19.87
CA ASN A 6 -0.67 -13.47 -20.13
C ASN A 6 -0.57 -14.78 -20.91
N ARG A 7 -1.62 -15.61 -20.91
CA ARG A 7 -1.62 -16.91 -21.59
C ARG A 7 -1.89 -16.79 -23.10
N TYR A 8 -2.40 -15.65 -23.57
CA TYR A 8 -2.81 -15.44 -24.97
C TYR A 8 -2.09 -14.28 -25.67
N GLY A 9 -1.04 -13.69 -25.08
CA GLY A 9 -0.28 -12.61 -25.71
C GLY A 9 -1.10 -11.34 -25.97
N VAL A 10 -2.22 -11.15 -25.25
CA VAL A 10 -3.07 -9.97 -25.43
C VAL A 10 -2.46 -8.81 -24.66
N LEU A 11 -1.90 -7.84 -25.40
CA LEU A 11 -1.55 -6.53 -24.85
C LEU A 11 -2.85 -5.85 -24.40
N VAL A 12 -3.10 -5.83 -23.08
CA VAL A 12 -4.22 -5.09 -22.50
C VAL A 12 -3.95 -3.60 -22.70
N PRO A 13 -4.80 -2.88 -23.45
CA PRO A 13 -4.60 -1.44 -23.68
C PRO A 13 -4.51 -0.68 -22.36
N GLU A 14 -3.64 0.32 -22.32
CA GLU A 14 -3.29 1.11 -21.11
C GLU A 14 -4.52 1.65 -20.36
N ARG A 15 -5.58 2.06 -21.09
CA ARG A 15 -6.86 2.52 -20.54
C ARG A 15 -7.64 1.49 -19.71
N PHE A 16 -7.38 0.20 -19.91
CA PHE A 16 -8.00 -0.87 -19.11
C PHE A 16 -7.11 -1.26 -17.93
N GLN A 17 -5.80 -0.99 -18.02
CA GLN A 17 -4.87 -1.17 -16.89
C GLN A 17 -5.16 -0.15 -15.79
N SER A 18 -5.54 1.10 -16.13
CA SER A 18 -5.88 2.13 -15.14
C SER A 18 -7.08 1.77 -14.26
N THR A 19 -8.13 1.17 -14.83
CA THR A 19 -9.33 0.75 -14.07
C THR A 19 -9.04 -0.45 -13.18
N HIS A 20 -8.27 -1.42 -13.68
CA HIS A 20 -7.85 -2.59 -12.91
C HIS A 20 -6.89 -2.21 -11.77
N ASN A 21 -5.97 -1.27 -12.03
CA ASN A 21 -5.05 -0.74 -11.03
C ASN A 21 -5.79 0.10 -9.97
N ALA A 22 -6.88 0.80 -10.32
CA ALA A 22 -7.71 1.48 -9.34
C ALA A 22 -8.44 0.49 -8.42
N ASP A 23 -8.97 -0.61 -8.96
CA ASP A 23 -9.60 -1.69 -8.19
C ASP A 23 -8.61 -2.33 -7.20
N ILE A 24 -7.43 -2.75 -7.67
CA ILE A 24 -6.44 -3.42 -6.81
C ILE A 24 -5.91 -2.48 -5.71
N ARG A 25 -5.73 -1.18 -6.00
CA ARG A 25 -5.31 -0.18 -5.01
C ARG A 25 -6.33 0.00 -3.90
N GLY A 26 -7.62 0.03 -4.25
CA GLY A 26 -8.71 0.11 -3.29
C GLY A 26 -8.75 -1.12 -2.39
N ARG A 27 -8.66 -2.31 -3.00
CA ARG A 27 -8.62 -3.60 -2.28
C ARG A 27 -7.39 -3.72 -1.37
N LEU A 28 -6.21 -3.31 -1.85
CA LEU A 28 -4.97 -3.32 -1.08
C LEU A 28 -5.08 -2.42 0.16
N LYS A 29 -5.51 -1.16 -0.04
CA LYS A 29 -5.75 -0.23 1.07
C LYS A 29 -6.72 -0.82 2.10
N GLN A 30 -7.88 -1.30 1.65
CA GLN A 30 -8.91 -1.84 2.54
C GLN A 30 -8.44 -3.08 3.30
N ALA A 31 -7.70 -3.99 2.64
CA ALA A 31 -7.15 -5.17 3.27
C ALA A 31 -6.14 -4.81 4.36
N THR A 32 -5.25 -3.85 4.09
CA THR A 32 -4.27 -3.37 5.07
C THR A 32 -4.95 -2.68 6.26
N GLU A 33 -5.90 -1.77 6.02
CA GLU A 33 -6.66 -1.12 7.09
C GLU A 33 -7.39 -2.12 7.97
N LYS A 34 -8.02 -3.13 7.36
CA LYS A 34 -8.69 -4.21 8.08
C LYS A 34 -7.69 -5.00 8.92
N HIS A 35 -6.57 -5.41 8.34
CA HIS A 35 -5.56 -6.21 9.02
C HIS A 35 -4.98 -5.48 10.23
N LEU A 36 -4.59 -4.21 10.07
CA LEU A 36 -4.05 -3.39 11.17
C LEU A 36 -5.09 -3.15 12.27
N THR A 37 -6.36 -2.95 11.90
CA THR A 37 -7.46 -2.83 12.88
C THR A 37 -7.65 -4.15 13.65
N GLN A 38 -7.59 -5.30 12.98
CA GLN A 38 -7.65 -6.62 13.62
C GLN A 38 -6.45 -6.89 14.52
N SER A 39 -5.28 -6.32 14.20
CA SER A 39 -4.10 -6.29 15.07
C SER A 39 -4.25 -5.37 16.29
N GLY A 40 -5.33 -4.59 16.42
CA GLY A 40 -5.56 -3.69 17.56
C GLY A 40 -5.14 -2.24 17.34
N HIS A 41 -4.64 -1.88 16.16
CA HIS A 41 -4.37 -0.48 15.80
C HIS A 41 -5.68 0.27 15.50
N HIS A 42 -5.64 1.60 15.53
CA HIS A 42 -6.81 2.44 15.29
C HIS A 42 -6.58 3.43 14.16
N LEU A 43 -7.51 3.49 13.21
CA LEU A 43 -7.40 4.38 12.06
C LEU A 43 -7.47 5.84 12.52
N ASP A 44 -6.53 6.66 12.06
CA ASP A 44 -6.40 8.06 12.43
C ASP A 44 -6.37 8.97 11.18
N PRO A 45 -7.16 10.05 11.13
CA PRO A 45 -7.20 10.96 9.98
C PRO A 45 -5.88 11.68 9.71
N LYS A 46 -5.11 12.04 10.74
CA LYS A 46 -3.82 12.72 10.59
C LYS A 46 -2.79 11.74 10.02
N ALA A 47 -2.69 10.54 10.58
CA ALA A 47 -1.84 9.48 10.05
C ALA A 47 -2.19 9.13 8.60
N THR A 48 -3.50 9.11 8.25
CA THR A 48 -3.98 8.86 6.88
C THR A 48 -3.53 9.96 5.91
N LYS A 49 -3.56 11.22 6.34
CA LYS A 49 -3.06 12.35 5.54
C LYS A 49 -1.55 12.22 5.30
N ILE A 50 -0.77 11.89 6.32
CA ILE A 50 0.68 11.69 6.18
C ILE A 50 0.99 10.51 5.25
N ALA A 51 0.27 9.39 5.40
CA ALA A 51 0.42 8.24 4.50
C ALA A 51 0.13 8.62 3.04
N ARG A 52 -0.87 9.48 2.80
CA ARG A 52 -1.18 10.02 1.46
C ARG A 52 -0.01 10.82 0.90
N GLU A 53 0.53 11.75 1.68
CA GLU A 53 1.68 12.56 1.27
C GLU A 53 2.89 11.68 0.89
N TRP A 54 3.17 10.65 1.69
CA TRP A 54 4.23 9.67 1.42
C TRP A 54 3.96 8.85 0.15
N ALA A 55 2.70 8.48 -0.10
CA ALA A 55 2.32 7.74 -1.31
C ALA A 55 2.52 8.61 -2.57
N ASP A 56 2.19 9.90 -2.49
CA ASP A 56 2.37 10.86 -3.58
C ASP A 56 3.88 11.12 -3.83
N GLN A 57 4.69 11.23 -2.77
CA GLN A 57 6.16 11.30 -2.90
C GLN A 57 6.73 10.08 -3.63
N ALA A 58 6.23 8.88 -3.32
CA ALA A 58 6.68 7.65 -3.98
C ALA A 58 6.30 7.64 -5.47
N ALA A 59 5.08 8.07 -5.81
CA ALA A 59 4.65 8.21 -7.21
C ALA A 59 5.44 9.30 -7.96
N ASP A 60 5.86 10.36 -7.28
CA ASP A 60 6.74 11.38 -7.84
C ASP A 60 8.18 10.88 -8.05
N GLY A 61 8.58 9.77 -7.42
CA GLY A 61 9.94 9.25 -7.47
C GLY A 61 10.91 9.95 -6.50
N LYS A 62 10.38 10.56 -5.44
CA LYS A 62 11.14 11.27 -4.39
C LYS A 62 11.59 10.34 -3.25
N VAL A 63 11.20 9.07 -3.29
CA VAL A 63 11.46 8.08 -2.25
C VAL A 63 12.58 7.14 -2.70
N GLU A 64 13.62 7.04 -1.88
CA GLU A 64 14.62 6.00 -2.00
C GLU A 64 14.15 4.73 -1.31
N PHE A 65 14.53 3.58 -1.87
CA PHE A 65 14.11 2.29 -1.39
C PHE A 65 15.32 1.40 -1.14
N TYR A 66 15.36 0.81 0.05
CA TYR A 66 16.39 -0.12 0.49
C TYR A 66 15.71 -1.42 0.92
N GLY A 67 16.14 -2.56 0.36
CA GLY A 67 15.59 -3.87 0.72
C GLY A 67 14.08 -4.03 0.48
N GLY A 68 13.51 -3.35 -0.52
CA GLY A 68 12.10 -3.49 -0.89
C GLY A 68 11.12 -2.54 -0.16
N SER A 69 11.61 -1.74 0.80
CA SER A 69 10.82 -0.71 1.48
C SER A 69 11.48 0.66 1.38
N GLY A 70 10.68 1.71 1.43
CA GLY A 70 11.11 3.11 1.45
C GLY A 70 10.45 3.87 2.59
N LYS A 71 10.85 5.13 2.76
CA LYS A 71 10.23 6.06 3.72
C LYS A 71 9.99 7.40 3.04
N GLY A 72 8.95 8.11 3.49
CA GLY A 72 8.76 9.50 3.09
C GLY A 72 9.87 10.39 3.64
N ASN A 73 9.90 11.63 3.17
CA ASN A 73 10.93 12.61 3.56
C ASN A 73 10.44 13.64 4.60
N ASN A 74 9.20 13.51 5.08
CA ASN A 74 8.56 14.39 6.07
C ASN A 74 7.90 13.57 7.20
N HIS A 75 7.51 14.24 8.29
CA HIS A 75 6.84 13.64 9.45
C HIS A 75 7.63 12.49 10.11
N LEU A 76 8.96 12.57 10.10
CA LEU A 76 9.84 11.53 10.64
C LEU A 76 9.95 11.56 12.18
N ASP A 77 9.55 12.67 12.79
CA ASP A 77 9.48 12.92 14.23
C ASP A 77 8.08 12.67 14.83
N GLU A 78 7.04 12.69 14.00
CA GLU A 78 5.65 12.49 14.41
C GLU A 78 5.25 11.01 14.51
N GLY A 79 6.05 10.11 13.92
CA GLY A 79 5.70 8.71 13.79
C GLY A 79 6.69 7.92 12.93
N THR A 80 6.30 6.70 12.60
CA THR A 80 7.09 5.79 11.76
C THR A 80 6.21 5.09 10.74
N GLY A 81 6.80 4.64 9.63
CA GLY A 81 6.05 3.99 8.58
C GLY A 81 6.95 3.39 7.52
N ASN A 82 6.31 2.71 6.57
CA ASN A 82 6.97 2.08 5.44
C ASN A 82 6.18 2.36 4.15
N ILE A 83 6.92 2.48 3.05
CA ILE A 83 6.42 2.52 1.69
C ILE A 83 6.83 1.22 1.01
N TYR A 84 5.86 0.45 0.54
CA TYR A 84 6.06 -0.79 -0.21
C TYR A 84 5.79 -0.57 -1.69
N ARG A 85 6.46 -1.33 -2.55
CA ARG A 85 6.28 -1.32 -4.00
C ARG A 85 5.86 -2.70 -4.48
N PHE A 86 4.81 -2.73 -5.28
CA PHE A 86 4.31 -3.95 -5.88
C PHE A 86 4.10 -3.76 -7.38
N ASP A 87 4.28 -4.84 -8.14
CA ASP A 87 3.54 -5.00 -9.38
C ASP A 87 2.12 -5.52 -9.05
N LEU A 88 1.32 -5.75 -10.08
CA LEU A 88 -0.06 -6.22 -9.90
C LEU A 88 -0.13 -7.59 -9.18
N ALA A 89 0.78 -8.52 -9.52
CA ALA A 89 0.76 -9.87 -8.97
C ALA A 89 1.17 -9.87 -7.49
N GLY A 90 2.20 -9.09 -7.14
CA GLY A 90 2.65 -8.88 -5.77
C GLY A 90 1.58 -8.21 -4.92
N ALA A 91 0.81 -7.26 -5.46
CA ALA A 91 -0.30 -6.64 -4.73
C ALA A 91 -1.41 -7.66 -4.41
N GLU A 92 -1.79 -8.51 -5.38
CA GLU A 92 -2.75 -9.61 -5.16
C GLU A 92 -2.25 -10.65 -4.15
N GLU A 93 -0.96 -10.99 -4.17
CA GLU A 93 -0.34 -11.88 -3.18
C GLU A 93 -0.36 -11.25 -1.79
N HIS A 94 -0.02 -9.96 -1.68
CA HIS A 94 -0.02 -9.24 -0.43
C HIS A 94 -1.42 -9.14 0.18
N ILE A 95 -2.46 -8.88 -0.63
CA ILE A 95 -3.86 -8.90 -0.18
C ILE A 95 -4.25 -10.27 0.41
N LYS A 96 -3.80 -11.37 -0.21
CA LYS A 96 -4.08 -12.72 0.32
C LYS A 96 -3.38 -12.97 1.64
N TRP A 97 -2.13 -12.53 1.74
CA TRP A 97 -1.36 -12.62 2.99
C TRP A 97 -2.04 -11.84 4.13
N LEU A 98 -2.52 -10.61 3.85
CA LEU A 98 -3.29 -9.79 4.80
C LEU A 98 -4.61 -10.44 5.25
N GLY A 99 -5.15 -11.38 4.48
CA GLY A 99 -6.33 -12.16 4.85
C GLY A 99 -6.09 -13.22 5.92
N GLY A 100 -4.83 -13.48 6.28
CA GLY A 100 -4.44 -14.36 7.38
C GLY A 100 -4.72 -13.76 8.76
N THR A 101 -4.44 -14.53 9.81
CA THR A 101 -4.58 -14.06 11.20
C THR A 101 -3.61 -12.91 11.46
N ALA A 102 -4.16 -11.76 11.85
CA ALA A 102 -3.39 -10.60 12.24
C ALA A 102 -2.70 -10.83 13.60
N ASN A 103 -1.44 -10.42 13.72
CA ASN A 103 -0.74 -10.47 14.99
C ASN A 103 -1.28 -9.38 15.91
N TYR A 104 -1.80 -9.76 17.06
CA TYR A 104 -2.34 -8.80 18.02
C TYR A 104 -1.22 -7.94 18.63
N SER A 105 -1.44 -6.63 18.67
CA SER A 105 -0.60 -5.62 19.28
C SER A 105 -1.34 -5.03 20.47
N PRO A 106 -0.90 -5.29 21.72
CA PRO A 106 -1.57 -4.76 22.91
C PRO A 106 -1.49 -3.24 23.02
N ASP A 107 -0.46 -2.62 22.41
CA ASP A 107 -0.21 -1.17 22.40
C ASP A 107 -0.53 -0.57 21.03
N GLY A 108 -1.69 -0.92 20.48
CA GLY A 108 -2.14 -0.48 19.16
C GLY A 108 -2.01 1.04 18.96
N ARG A 109 -1.22 1.43 17.96
CA ARG A 109 -0.94 2.83 17.59
C ARG A 109 -1.98 3.43 16.62
N PRO A 110 -2.15 4.77 16.60
CA PRO A 110 -2.92 5.44 15.56
C PRO A 110 -2.22 5.27 14.21
N PHE A 111 -2.97 4.85 13.18
CA PHE A 111 -2.38 4.54 11.87
C PHE A 111 -3.16 5.14 10.70
N GLY A 112 -2.49 5.23 9.56
CA GLY A 112 -3.06 5.61 8.28
C GLY A 112 -2.49 4.78 7.14
N VAL A 113 -3.33 4.53 6.13
CA VAL A 113 -2.95 3.78 4.94
C VAL A 113 -3.31 4.57 3.69
N ALA A 114 -2.38 4.61 2.73
CA ALA A 114 -2.64 5.18 1.42
C ALA A 114 -1.99 4.36 0.32
N THR A 115 -2.52 4.49 -0.89
CA THR A 115 -1.92 3.90 -2.08
C THR A 115 -1.78 4.93 -3.18
N ALA A 116 -0.75 4.78 -4.00
CA ALA A 116 -0.52 5.56 -5.22
C ALA A 116 -0.03 4.64 -6.34
N THR A 117 0.05 5.16 -7.57
CA THR A 117 0.57 4.42 -8.73
C THR A 117 1.43 5.31 -9.60
N LYS A 118 2.51 4.75 -10.11
CA LYS A 118 3.31 5.34 -11.20
C LYS A 118 3.60 4.24 -12.22
N HIS A 119 3.16 4.43 -13.46
CA HIS A 119 3.19 3.39 -14.49
C HIS A 119 2.53 2.08 -13.97
N SER A 120 3.25 0.96 -14.01
CA SER A 120 2.80 -0.35 -13.52
C SER A 120 3.09 -0.61 -12.04
N THR A 121 3.75 0.32 -11.34
CA THR A 121 4.09 0.17 -9.91
C THR A 121 2.97 0.71 -9.03
N ILE A 122 2.52 -0.11 -8.10
CA ILE A 122 1.59 0.24 -7.02
C ILE A 122 2.40 0.48 -5.76
N PHE A 123 2.18 1.63 -5.12
CA PHE A 123 2.77 1.98 -3.84
C PHE A 123 1.72 1.79 -2.74
N LEU A 124 2.09 1.14 -1.66
CA LEU A 124 1.31 1.04 -0.42
C LEU A 124 2.11 1.75 0.68
N VAL A 125 1.45 2.61 1.43
CA VAL A 125 2.03 3.28 2.59
C VAL A 125 1.24 2.92 3.83
N GLU A 126 1.99 2.54 4.86
CA GLU A 126 1.52 2.41 6.23
C GLU A 126 2.27 3.41 7.08
N TYR A 127 1.55 4.23 7.85
CA TYR A 127 2.15 5.21 8.75
C TYR A 127 1.48 5.13 10.11
N PHE A 128 2.28 5.15 11.18
CA PHE A 128 1.85 5.04 12.56
C PHE A 128 2.37 6.25 13.35
N LEU A 129 1.48 6.96 14.03
CA LEU A 129 1.85 8.04 14.94
C LEU A 129 2.52 7.47 16.21
N ASN A 130 3.36 8.29 16.84
CA ASN A 130 3.99 7.97 18.12
C ASN A 130 3.01 7.91 19.29
#